data_AF-A0A924UYP7-F1
#
_entry.id   AF-A0A924UYP7-F1
#
_cell.length_a   1.000
_cell.length_b   1.000
_cell.length_c   1.000
_cell.angle_alpha   90.00
_cell.angle_beta   90.00
_cell.angle_gamma   90.00
#
_symmetry.space_group_name_H-M   'P 1'
#
loop_
_entity.id
_entity.type
_entity.pdbx_description
1 polymer ?
#
loop_
_entity_poly.entity_id
_entity_poly.type
_entity_poly.pdbx_seq_one_letter_code
_entity_poly.pdbx_strand_id
1 'polypeptide(L)'
;MNLDRKQAPAFKTIDKIDITKAKQDVLDNGIKVYTLNSGSQELTKIELVFKAGMYYQKQPLVASAANNLLETGTKNYTANQISDNIDFFGSFFECAVDQDYATLALFSLNKY
;
A
#
# COMPACT_ATOMS: atom_id res chain seq x y z
N MET A 1 36.61 14.25 -16.74
CA MET A 1 35.76 14.73 -17.84
C MET A 1 34.84 15.79 -17.25
N ASN A 2 34.99 17.06 -17.64
CA ASN A 2 34.25 18.17 -17.03
C ASN A 2 32.93 18.36 -17.78
N LEU A 3 31.80 18.31 -17.08
CA LEU A 3 30.46 18.51 -17.63
C LEU A 3 30.28 20.01 -18.00
N ASP A 4 30.09 20.31 -19.28
CA ASP A 4 29.74 21.68 -19.71
C ASP A 4 28.27 21.96 -19.40
N ARG A 5 28.03 22.85 -18.44
CA ARG A 5 26.69 23.23 -17.97
C ARG A 5 26.02 24.30 -18.84
N LYS A 6 26.70 24.81 -19.87
CA LYS A 6 26.13 25.80 -20.80
C LYS A 6 25.48 25.16 -22.03
N GLN A 7 25.78 23.91 -22.31
CA GLN A 7 25.20 23.18 -23.44
C GLN A 7 24.02 22.34 -22.97
N ALA A 8 22.84 22.56 -23.57
CA ALA A 8 21.68 21.72 -23.30
C ALA A 8 21.95 20.29 -23.82
N PRO A 9 21.54 19.25 -23.08
CA PRO A 9 21.64 17.87 -23.55
C PRO A 9 20.80 17.69 -24.82
N ALA A 10 21.24 16.79 -25.69
CA ALA A 10 20.50 16.47 -26.91
C ALA A 10 19.12 15.89 -26.58
N PHE A 11 18.11 16.27 -27.36
CA PHE A 11 16.77 15.68 -27.27
C PHE A 11 16.84 14.18 -27.56
N LYS A 12 16.26 13.37 -26.68
CA LYS A 12 16.18 11.93 -26.84
C LYS A 12 14.76 11.46 -26.50
N THR A 13 14.12 10.79 -27.45
CA THR A 13 12.83 10.13 -27.22
C THR A 13 13.04 8.91 -26.33
N ILE A 14 12.07 8.61 -25.48
CA ILE A 14 12.11 7.39 -24.67
C ILE A 14 11.85 6.20 -25.59
N ASP A 15 12.89 5.43 -25.91
CA ASP A 15 12.81 4.31 -26.86
C ASP A 15 12.16 3.06 -26.25
N LYS A 16 12.33 2.83 -24.94
CA LYS A 16 11.80 1.66 -24.22
C LYS A 16 11.51 1.98 -22.76
N ILE A 17 10.32 1.61 -22.30
CA ILE A 17 9.94 1.63 -20.88
C ILE A 17 9.80 0.17 -20.44
N ASP A 18 10.58 -0.25 -19.46
CA ASP A 18 10.47 -1.58 -18.87
C ASP A 18 9.63 -1.49 -17.60
N ILE A 19 8.36 -1.90 -17.70
CA ILE A 19 7.42 -1.89 -16.57
C ILE A 19 7.46 -3.28 -15.93
N THR A 20 7.86 -3.33 -14.66
CA THR A 20 7.81 -4.58 -13.91
C THR A 20 6.36 -5.02 -13.73
N LYS A 21 6.06 -6.26 -14.10
CA LYS A 21 4.74 -6.86 -13.93
C LYS A 21 4.63 -7.47 -12.54
N ALA A 22 3.47 -7.31 -11.91
CA ALA A 22 3.17 -8.01 -10.67
C ALA A 22 3.07 -9.52 -10.92
N LYS A 23 3.68 -10.30 -10.03
CA LYS A 23 3.43 -11.74 -9.93
C LYS A 23 2.06 -11.93 -9.28
N GLN A 24 1.24 -12.82 -9.83
CA GLN A 24 -0.05 -13.19 -9.24
C GLN A 24 0.02 -14.62 -8.71
N ASP A 25 -0.39 -14.78 -7.45
CA ASP A 25 -0.60 -16.07 -6.80
C ASP A 25 -2.05 -16.14 -6.27
N VAL A 26 -2.51 -17.35 -5.93
CA VAL A 26 -3.84 -17.59 -5.35
C VAL A 26 -3.67 -18.44 -4.11
N LEU A 27 -4.18 -17.97 -2.98
CA LEU A 27 -4.18 -18.71 -1.72
C LEU A 27 -5.22 -19.83 -1.74
N ASP A 28 -5.09 -20.82 -0.84
CA ASP A 28 -6.01 -21.96 -0.75
C ASP A 28 -7.48 -21.56 -0.51
N ASN A 29 -7.71 -20.38 0.06
CA ASN A 29 -9.03 -19.80 0.27
C ASN A 29 -9.55 -18.97 -0.92
N GLY A 30 -8.84 -18.98 -2.06
CA GLY A 30 -9.21 -18.30 -3.29
C GLY A 30 -8.84 -16.81 -3.37
N ILE A 31 -8.23 -16.23 -2.32
CA ILE A 31 -7.77 -14.84 -2.34
C ILE A 31 -6.58 -14.70 -3.29
N LYS A 32 -6.66 -13.73 -4.20
CA LYS A 32 -5.57 -13.39 -5.12
C LYS A 32 -4.56 -12.51 -4.41
N VAL A 33 -3.28 -12.85 -4.53
CA VAL A 33 -2.16 -12.07 -4.02
C VAL A 33 -1.34 -11.57 -5.20
N TYR A 34 -1.04 -10.27 -5.21
CA TYR A 34 -0.20 -9.66 -6.22
C TYR A 34 1.08 -9.15 -5.55
N THR A 35 2.24 -9.56 -6.06
CA THR A 35 3.53 -9.17 -5.51
C THR A 35 4.34 -8.44 -6.57
N LEU A 36 4.87 -7.27 -6.22
CA LEU A 36 5.75 -6.50 -7.08
C LEU A 36 7.06 -6.24 -6.35
N ASN A 37 8.16 -6.80 -6.87
CA ASN A 37 9.50 -6.57 -6.35
C ASN A 37 10.27 -5.69 -7.34
N SER A 38 10.02 -4.38 -7.28
CA SER A 38 10.59 -3.39 -8.21
C SER A 38 11.08 -2.12 -7.52
N GLY A 39 11.16 -2.11 -6.19
CA GLY A 39 11.59 -0.96 -5.41
C GLY A 39 13.10 -0.97 -5.18
N SER A 40 13.74 0.21 -5.27
CA SER A 40 15.11 0.42 -4.78
C SER A 40 15.15 0.77 -3.28
N GLN A 41 13.99 0.83 -2.63
CA GLN A 41 13.83 1.23 -1.23
C GLN A 41 13.73 -0.03 -0.35
N GLU A 42 14.30 0.04 0.86
CA GLU A 42 14.17 -1.02 1.87
C GLU A 42 12.81 -0.96 2.58
N LEU A 43 11.72 -0.92 1.81
CA LEU A 43 10.35 -0.77 2.28
C LEU A 43 9.45 -1.84 1.65
N THR A 44 8.67 -2.50 2.49
CA THR A 44 7.61 -3.42 2.11
C THR A 44 6.25 -2.79 2.42
N LYS A 45 5.36 -2.77 1.43
CA LYS A 45 3.94 -2.44 1.58
C LYS A 45 3.11 -3.71 1.46
N ILE A 46 2.29 -4.01 2.46
CA ILE A 46 1.27 -5.05 2.40
C ILE A 46 -0.08 -4.35 2.40
N GLU A 47 -0.91 -4.58 1.39
CA GLU A 47 -2.20 -3.91 1.25
C GLU A 47 -3.33 -4.91 1.07
N LEU A 48 -4.34 -4.78 1.93
CA LEU A 48 -5.60 -5.49 1.82
C LEU A 48 -6.59 -4.59 1.09
N VAL A 49 -7.13 -5.07 -0.04
CA VAL A 49 -8.04 -4.31 -0.90
C VAL A 49 -9.41 -4.98 -0.91
N PHE A 50 -10.44 -4.25 -0.49
CA PHE A 50 -11.81 -4.73 -0.41
C PHE A 50 -12.69 -3.97 -1.39
N LYS A 51 -13.53 -4.69 -2.14
CA LYS A 51 -14.58 -4.08 -2.98
C LYS A 51 -15.75 -3.59 -2.11
N ALA A 52 -15.46 -2.56 -1.32
CA ALA A 52 -16.31 -2.05 -0.25
C ALA A 52 -16.22 -0.52 -0.12
N GLY A 53 -15.90 0.18 -1.23
CA GLY A 53 -15.86 1.63 -1.27
C GLY A 53 -17.22 2.30 -1.04
N MET A 54 -17.24 3.62 -1.06
CA MET A 54 -18.42 4.46 -0.80
C MET A 54 -19.61 4.12 -1.70
N TYR A 55 -19.39 3.61 -2.92
CA TYR A 55 -20.46 3.19 -3.82
C TYR A 55 -21.34 2.07 -3.23
N TYR A 56 -20.75 1.19 -2.41
CA TYR A 56 -21.44 0.02 -1.85
C TYR A 56 -22.11 0.30 -0.50
N GLN A 57 -21.94 1.51 0.06
CA GLN A 57 -22.46 1.82 1.39
C GLN A 57 -23.99 1.97 1.36
N LYS A 58 -24.67 1.38 2.35
CA LYS A 58 -26.13 1.52 2.51
C LYS A 58 -26.53 2.88 3.08
N GLN A 59 -25.64 3.50 3.84
CA GLN A 59 -25.85 4.78 4.48
C GLN A 59 -24.56 5.61 4.36
N PRO A 60 -24.66 6.95 4.28
CA PRO A 60 -23.50 7.82 4.25
C PRO A 60 -22.53 7.53 5.40
N LEU A 61 -21.23 7.66 5.13
CA LEU A 61 -20.14 7.53 6.10
C LEU A 61 -19.88 6.12 6.64
N VAL A 62 -20.68 5.11 6.28
CA VAL A 62 -20.47 3.73 6.77
C VAL A 62 -19.11 3.19 6.32
N ALA A 63 -18.75 3.39 5.05
CA ALA A 63 -17.47 2.88 4.53
C ALA A 63 -16.28 3.52 5.24
N SER A 64 -16.26 4.85 5.36
CA SER A 64 -15.19 5.60 6.05
C SER A 64 -15.14 5.28 7.55
N ALA A 65 -16.29 5.22 8.22
CA ALA A 65 -16.33 4.92 9.65
C ALA A 65 -15.83 3.49 9.94
N ALA A 66 -16.28 2.50 9.16
CA ALA A 66 -15.84 1.13 9.33
C ALA A 66 -14.33 0.98 9.09
N ASN A 67 -13.79 1.65 8.06
CA ASN A 67 -12.37 1.59 7.74
C ASN A 67 -11.51 2.24 8.84
N ASN A 68 -11.91 3.40 9.35
CA ASN A 68 -11.22 4.08 10.44
C ASN A 68 -11.23 3.26 11.75
N LEU A 69 -12.23 2.40 11.95
CA LEU A 69 -12.30 1.55 13.14
C LEU A 69 -11.32 0.36 13.07
N LEU A 70 -10.74 0.04 11.90
CA LEU A 70 -9.85 -1.13 11.76
C LEU A 70 -8.58 -1.02 12.62
N GLU A 71 -8.10 0.18 12.90
CA GLU A 71 -6.95 0.43 13.77
C GLU A 71 -7.30 0.60 15.26
N THR A 72 -8.59 0.58 15.61
CA THR A 72 -9.06 0.88 16.98
C THR A 72 -9.11 -0.33 17.92
N GLY A 73 -8.60 -1.48 17.47
CA GLY A 73 -8.56 -2.69 18.26
C GLY A 73 -9.13 -3.90 17.53
N THR A 74 -8.89 -5.07 18.10
CA THR A 74 -9.48 -6.34 17.69
C THR A 74 -10.02 -7.07 18.91
N LYS A 75 -10.58 -8.26 18.71
CA LYS A 75 -10.98 -9.13 19.83
C LYS A 75 -9.83 -9.51 20.75
N ASN A 76 -8.59 -9.50 20.24
CA ASN A 76 -7.41 -10.00 20.93
C ASN A 76 -6.44 -8.88 21.36
N TYR A 77 -6.54 -7.69 20.77
CA TYR A 77 -5.61 -6.59 21.00
C TYR A 77 -6.34 -5.27 21.13
N THR A 78 -5.93 -4.43 22.09
CA THR A 78 -6.41 -3.05 22.20
C THR A 78 -5.77 -2.17 21.13
N ALA A 79 -6.35 -0.99 20.86
CA ALA A 79 -5.77 0.00 19.94
C ALA A 79 -4.30 0.31 20.30
N ASN A 80 -4.02 0.55 21.59
CA ASN A 80 -2.65 0.85 22.05
C ASN A 80 -1.70 -0.32 21.79
N GLN A 81 -2.13 -1.56 22.04
CA GLN A 81 -1.29 -2.73 21.75
C GLN A 81 -1.03 -2.88 20.24
N ILE A 82 -1.99 -2.55 19.39
CA ILE A 82 -1.80 -2.55 17.94
C ILE A 82 -0.77 -1.48 17.55
N SER A 83 -0.94 -0.24 18.02
CA SER A 83 0.00 0.86 17.74
C SER A 83 1.40 0.51 18.22
N ASP A 84 1.56 0.12 19.49
CA ASP A 84 2.87 -0.18 20.09
C ASP A 84 3.61 -1.29 19.33
N ASN A 85 2.90 -2.36 18.94
CA ASN A 85 3.51 -3.47 18.20
C ASN A 85 3.95 -3.08 16.79
N ILE A 86 3.27 -2.12 16.16
CA ILE A 86 3.58 -1.66 14.80
C ILE A 86 4.69 -0.61 14.84
N ASP A 87 4.57 0.36 15.73
CA ASP A 87 5.55 1.41 15.96
C ASP A 87 6.91 0.83 16.39
N PHE A 88 6.92 -0.29 17.13
CA PHE A 88 8.13 -1.00 17.51
C PHE A 88 9.03 -1.37 16.32
N PHE A 89 8.44 -1.69 15.16
CA PHE A 89 9.18 -2.01 13.94
C PHE A 89 9.40 -0.80 13.02
N GLY A 90 9.10 0.42 13.49
CA GLY A 90 9.10 1.63 12.66
C GLY A 90 8.09 1.55 11.51
N SER A 91 7.03 0.79 11.71
CA SER A 91 5.98 0.54 10.72
C SER A 91 4.78 1.45 10.98
N PHE A 92 3.85 1.54 10.03
CA PHE A 92 2.58 2.26 10.23
C PHE A 92 1.47 1.69 9.36
N PHE A 93 0.22 1.91 9.77
CA PHE A 93 -0.96 1.62 8.96
C PHE A 93 -1.47 2.85 8.20
N GLU A 94 -2.08 2.59 7.06
CA GLU A 94 -2.87 3.57 6.31
C GLU A 94 -4.23 2.95 5.96
N CYS A 95 -5.30 3.63 6.37
CA CYS A 95 -6.67 3.28 6.05
C CYS A 95 -7.20 4.26 4.99
N ALA A 96 -7.61 3.79 3.82
CA ALA A 96 -8.20 4.63 2.78
C ALA A 96 -9.53 4.06 2.25
N VAL A 97 -10.41 4.95 1.81
CA VAL A 97 -11.70 4.59 1.21
C VAL A 97 -11.96 5.47 -0.01
N ASP A 98 -12.12 4.82 -1.16
CA ASP A 98 -12.49 5.42 -2.43
C ASP A 98 -13.95 5.06 -2.80
N GLN A 99 -14.36 5.40 -4.02
CA GLN A 99 -15.69 5.02 -4.52
C GLN A 99 -15.86 3.51 -4.62
N ASP A 100 -14.87 2.80 -5.17
CA ASP A 100 -14.97 1.37 -5.44
C ASP A 100 -14.36 0.49 -4.34
N TYR A 101 -13.29 0.97 -3.70
CA TYR A 101 -12.48 0.16 -2.80
C TYR A 101 -12.29 0.81 -1.43
N ALA A 102 -12.14 -0.04 -0.43
CA ALA A 102 -11.60 0.32 0.88
C ALA A 102 -10.30 -0.47 1.08
N THR A 103 -9.29 0.16 1.66
CA THR A 103 -7.97 -0.44 1.84
C THR A 103 -7.45 -0.25 3.26
N LEU A 104 -6.66 -1.24 3.67
CA LEU A 104 -5.79 -1.20 4.84
C LEU A 104 -4.39 -1.59 4.38
N ALA A 105 -3.45 -0.66 4.46
CA ALA A 105 -2.06 -0.88 4.10
C ALA A 105 -1.15 -0.83 5.32
N LEU A 106 -0.21 -1.77 5.42
CA LEU A 106 0.90 -1.77 6.35
C LEU A 106 2.18 -1.42 5.59
N PHE A 107 2.92 -0.45 6.10
CA PHE A 107 4.25 -0.10 5.61
C PHE A 107 5.28 -0.50 6.66
N SER A 108 6.31 -1.23 6.25
CA SER A 108 7.38 -1.70 7.15
C SER A 108 8.72 -1.78 6.43
N LEU A 109 9.82 -1.72 7.18
CA LEU A 109 11.16 -1.89 6.64
C LEU A 109 11.45 -3.36 6.32
N ASN A 110 12.16 -3.63 5.22
CA ASN A 110 12.45 -5.01 4.76
C ASN A 110 13.26 -5.87 5.74
N LYS A 111 13.86 -5.25 6.76
CA LYS A 111 14.72 -5.92 7.74
C LYS A 111 13.95 -6.80 8.72
N TYR A 112 12.64 -6.60 8.81
CA TYR A 112 11.74 -7.28 9.75
C TYR A 112 10.68 -8.09 9.00
#